data_AF-A0A9D8XUL5-F1
#
_entry.id   AF-A0A9D8XUL5-F1
#
_cell.length_a   1.000
_cell.length_b   1.000
_cell.length_c   1.000
_cell.angle_alpha   90.00
_cell.angle_beta   90.00
_cell.angle_gamma   90.00
#
_symmetry.space_group_name_H-M   'P 1'
#
loop_
_entity.id
_entity.type
_entity.pdbx_description
1 polymer ?
#
loop_
_entity_poly.entity_id
_entity_poly.type
_entity_poly.pdbx_seq_one_letter_code
_entity_poly.pdbx_strand_id
1 'polypeptide(L)'
;MGGATNCPETPRQKMISMMYLVLTAMLALNVSAEILNGYTLVEDTMKKSITIGEARNEMLQGQFETMAAQNAAKAKPFLDKANEVKIMSDNLYNEVSRIQKRIITIIDKDAADTANIQISDEGRGDLNVPSQVGMLEKEGEKLRLAIEDYRTKMQEVVAKDSTKVASLAEMFNTDKIENKKEPGVKKNWESGVFEDMPAVATLTVLSKIKNDIRNAQAEAVQYLMSEVDAGDFRVNKITALAIPKSSYVMRGGKYSAEIVLAAIDSTKALDTEVDGKAIVKNAEGKYVYEVPCSAVGNKKYNGKIKMKKPNGEEVVYDFVQEYTIGEPTATVSADMMNVLYAGFNNPISVSVPGVSSNNVSISVSNAAVTKTAKGWNVRPAKPGVTAVVSVSATIDGKTQGITKKEFRVKPLPPPLAKLEYTNKGMKEKYKGGTPISKAFLVTVERVVAELDDADLDVKYDVKSFQLSYFDSMGNNIIEMAQGDRLTPKQKDIFKKMVRGKSVFITNVKSVGPDKVLRTLPPLEVKIK
;
A
#
# COMPACT_ATOMS: atom_id res chain seq x y z
N MET A 1 103.67 10.41 50.50
CA MET A 1 102.47 9.62 50.11
C MET A 1 102.71 9.20 48.67
N GLY A 2 103.29 8.04 48.41
CA GLY A 2 102.60 6.74 48.44
C GLY A 2 102.40 6.25 47.01
N GLY A 3 103.48 6.19 46.22
CA GLY A 3 103.46 5.67 44.85
C GLY A 3 103.74 4.17 44.87
N ALA A 4 102.69 3.35 44.91
CA ALA A 4 102.81 1.93 44.67
C ALA A 4 102.86 1.69 43.16
N THR A 5 104.05 1.35 42.68
CA THR A 5 104.29 0.74 41.37
C THR A 5 103.46 -0.54 41.21
N ASN A 6 102.78 -0.67 40.06
CA ASN A 6 102.05 -1.87 39.61
C ASN A 6 102.88 -3.14 39.84
N CYS A 7 102.50 -3.93 40.85
CA CYS A 7 102.89 -5.34 40.90
C CYS A 7 102.20 -6.06 39.71
N PRO A 8 102.91 -6.86 38.90
CA PRO A 8 102.27 -7.69 37.88
C PRO A 8 101.29 -8.62 38.57
N GLU A 9 100.01 -8.57 38.19
CA GLU A 9 99.00 -9.50 38.73
C GLU A 9 99.52 -10.93 38.55
N THR A 10 99.54 -11.68 39.66
CA THR A 10 99.95 -13.09 39.65
C THR A 10 99.04 -13.88 38.69
N PRO A 11 99.52 -14.95 38.04
CA PRO A 11 98.69 -15.76 37.13
C PRO A 11 97.35 -16.22 37.76
N ARG A 12 97.35 -16.42 39.09
CA ARG A 12 96.16 -16.71 39.88
C ARG A 12 95.17 -15.55 39.94
N GLN A 13 95.62 -14.31 40.13
CA GLN A 13 94.77 -13.12 40.08
C GLN A 13 94.21 -12.88 38.68
N LYS A 14 94.99 -13.10 37.62
CA LYS A 14 94.49 -13.03 36.24
C LYS A 14 93.41 -14.07 35.96
N MET A 15 93.57 -15.30 36.46
CA MET A 15 92.54 -16.34 36.36
C MET A 15 91.28 -15.98 37.15
N ILE A 16 91.40 -15.44 38.37
CA ILE A 16 90.25 -15.02 39.18
C ILE A 16 89.54 -13.82 38.53
N SER A 17 90.29 -12.86 38.00
CA SER A 17 89.76 -11.68 37.29
C SER A 17 89.05 -12.10 36.00
N MET A 18 89.63 -13.01 35.21
CA MET A 18 88.98 -13.63 34.06
C MET A 18 87.70 -14.40 34.45
N MET A 19 87.72 -15.19 35.52
CA MET A 19 86.51 -15.87 36.00
C MET A 19 85.43 -14.90 36.46
N TYR A 20 85.79 -13.82 37.16
CA TYR A 20 84.84 -12.78 37.57
C TYR A 20 84.27 -12.05 36.35
N LEU A 21 85.09 -11.74 35.33
CA LEU A 21 84.63 -11.18 34.08
C LEU A 21 83.68 -12.12 33.34
N VAL A 22 84.00 -13.41 33.27
CA VAL A 22 83.15 -14.43 32.63
C VAL A 22 81.84 -14.62 33.40
N LEU A 23 81.88 -14.69 34.74
CA LEU A 23 80.68 -14.80 35.58
C LEU A 23 79.82 -13.54 35.48
N THR A 24 80.43 -12.35 35.51
CA THR A 24 79.74 -11.07 35.38
C THR A 24 79.12 -10.93 33.98
N ALA A 25 79.83 -11.35 32.94
CA ALA A 25 79.31 -11.40 31.57
C ALA A 25 78.18 -12.42 31.44
N MET A 26 78.27 -13.60 32.06
CA MET A 26 77.19 -14.60 32.09
C MET A 26 75.95 -14.09 32.82
N LEU A 27 76.12 -13.43 33.97
CA LEU A 27 75.01 -12.81 34.70
C LEU A 27 74.40 -11.62 33.93
N ALA A 28 75.21 -10.86 33.19
CA ALA A 28 74.74 -9.76 32.36
C ALA A 28 74.05 -10.22 31.07
N LEU A 29 74.39 -11.41 30.55
CA LEU A 29 73.74 -12.02 29.38
C LEU A 29 72.42 -12.71 29.74
N ASN A 30 72.25 -13.13 30.99
CA ASN A 30 71.00 -13.73 31.47
C ASN A 30 69.97 -12.65 31.85
N VAL A 31 68.73 -12.86 31.43
CA VAL A 31 67.62 -11.95 31.76
C VAL A 31 67.18 -12.15 33.21
N SER A 32 66.82 -11.07 33.90
CA SER A 32 66.31 -11.13 35.28
C SER A 32 65.08 -12.03 35.39
N ALA A 33 65.06 -12.91 36.39
CA ALA A 33 63.95 -13.83 36.65
C ALA A 33 62.61 -13.12 36.90
N GLU A 34 62.63 -11.92 37.49
CA GLU A 34 61.42 -11.11 37.71
C GLU A 34 60.80 -10.64 36.39
N ILE A 35 61.64 -10.28 35.40
CA ILE A 35 61.18 -9.87 34.07
C ILE A 35 60.55 -11.06 33.33
N LEU A 36 61.19 -12.23 33.40
CA LEU A 36 60.64 -13.46 32.81
C LEU A 36 59.29 -13.86 33.44
N ASN A 37 59.13 -13.66 34.75
CA ASN A 37 57.84 -13.84 35.46
C ASN A 37 56.77 -12.86 35.00
N GLY A 38 57.13 -11.60 34.75
CA GLY A 38 56.24 -10.61 34.13
C GLY A 38 55.71 -11.08 32.77
N TYR A 39 56.57 -11.59 31.90
CA TYR A 39 56.15 -12.11 30.59
C TYR A 39 55.25 -13.34 30.69
N THR A 40 55.51 -14.27 31.60
CA THR A 40 54.64 -15.43 31.81
C THR A 40 53.25 -15.02 32.32
N LEU A 41 53.17 -14.03 33.20
CA LEU A 41 51.88 -13.49 33.63
C LEU A 41 51.09 -12.92 32.45
N VAL A 42 51.76 -12.14 31.58
CA VAL A 42 51.12 -11.59 30.38
C VAL A 42 50.69 -12.73 29.44
N GLU A 43 51.54 -13.73 29.23
CA GLU A 43 51.23 -14.89 28.41
C GLU A 43 49.98 -15.64 28.90
N ASP A 44 49.87 -15.90 30.20
CA ASP A 44 48.70 -16.55 30.79
C ASP A 44 47.42 -15.71 30.59
N THR A 45 47.53 -14.38 30.69
CA THR A 45 46.40 -13.49 30.40
C THR A 45 46.03 -13.49 28.92
N MET A 46 47.00 -13.61 28.02
CA MET A 46 46.76 -13.73 26.58
C MET A 46 46.08 -15.05 26.24
N LYS A 47 46.54 -16.18 26.82
CA LYS A 47 45.87 -17.48 26.66
C LYS A 47 44.40 -17.43 27.08
N LYS A 48 44.10 -16.85 28.25
CA LYS A 48 42.72 -16.64 28.70
C LYS A 48 41.91 -15.78 27.73
N SER A 49 42.51 -14.69 27.23
CA SER A 49 41.85 -13.78 26.28
C SER A 49 41.55 -14.47 24.94
N ILE A 50 42.48 -15.32 24.46
CA ILE A 50 42.27 -16.15 23.26
C ILE A 50 41.10 -17.10 23.44
N THR A 51 41.03 -17.85 24.55
CA THR A 51 39.92 -18.76 24.82
C THR A 51 38.57 -18.03 24.87
N ILE A 52 38.54 -16.84 25.49
CA ILE A 52 37.35 -15.98 25.51
C ILE A 52 36.99 -15.52 24.08
N GLY A 53 37.98 -15.11 23.28
CA GLY A 53 37.79 -14.71 21.89
C GLY A 53 37.27 -15.84 21.01
N GLU A 54 37.75 -17.07 21.21
CA GLU A 54 37.28 -18.28 20.51
C GLU A 54 35.81 -18.57 20.84
N ALA A 55 35.45 -18.60 22.12
CA ALA A 55 34.06 -18.79 22.54
C ALA A 55 33.12 -17.69 21.99
N ARG A 56 33.61 -16.43 21.95
CA ARG A 56 32.87 -15.31 21.35
C ARG A 56 32.68 -15.50 19.85
N ASN A 57 33.71 -15.95 19.13
CA ASN A 57 33.62 -16.20 17.70
C ASN A 57 32.65 -17.33 17.36
N GLU A 58 32.64 -18.42 18.14
CA GLU A 58 31.67 -19.50 17.99
C GLU A 58 30.23 -19.00 18.23
N MET A 59 30.03 -18.18 19.25
CA MET A 59 28.72 -17.56 19.51
C MET A 59 28.27 -16.66 18.35
N LEU A 60 29.15 -15.80 17.84
CA LEU A 60 28.84 -14.91 16.71
C LEU A 60 28.51 -15.71 15.45
N GLN A 61 29.26 -16.78 15.18
CA GLN A 61 29.00 -17.68 14.06
C GLN A 61 27.61 -18.33 14.19
N GLY A 62 27.27 -18.87 15.36
CA GLY A 62 25.95 -19.47 15.60
C GLY A 62 24.79 -18.46 15.48
N GLN A 63 25.01 -17.21 15.91
CA GLN A 63 24.04 -16.13 15.69
C GLN A 63 23.86 -15.82 14.20
N PHE A 64 24.95 -15.78 13.43
CA PHE A 64 24.90 -15.55 11.99
C PHE A 64 24.17 -16.70 11.26
N GLU A 65 24.45 -17.95 11.60
CA GLU A 65 23.76 -19.12 11.06
C GLU A 65 22.25 -19.08 11.35
N THR A 66 21.86 -18.66 12.57
CA THR A 66 20.45 -18.47 12.94
C THR A 66 19.79 -17.38 12.09
N MET A 67 20.48 -16.26 11.88
CA MET A 67 20.00 -15.18 11.01
C MET A 67 19.86 -15.66 9.56
N ALA A 68 20.79 -16.47 9.07
CA ALA A 68 20.73 -17.08 7.74
C ALA A 68 19.61 -18.11 7.61
N ALA A 69 19.27 -18.84 8.68
CA ALA A 69 18.12 -19.73 8.70
C ALA A 69 16.79 -18.96 8.59
N GLN A 70 16.71 -17.76 9.16
CA GLN A 70 15.52 -16.89 9.08
C GLN A 70 15.39 -16.20 7.72
N ASN A 71 16.50 -15.79 7.09
CA ASN A 71 16.50 -15.09 5.80
C ASN A 71 17.65 -15.55 4.89
N ALA A 72 17.54 -16.77 4.37
CA ALA A 72 18.58 -17.40 3.56
C ALA A 72 18.90 -16.61 2.27
N ALA A 73 17.91 -15.99 1.64
CA ALA A 73 18.10 -15.25 0.39
C ALA A 73 19.06 -14.08 0.56
N LYS A 74 19.02 -13.41 1.72
CA LYS A 74 19.82 -12.21 1.99
C LYS A 74 21.10 -12.50 2.74
N ALA A 75 21.04 -13.33 3.77
CA ALA A 75 22.15 -13.53 4.69
C ALA A 75 23.17 -14.58 4.22
N LYS A 76 22.79 -15.52 3.34
CA LYS A 76 23.69 -16.60 2.90
C LYS A 76 24.98 -16.11 2.23
N PRO A 77 24.96 -15.14 1.30
CA PRO A 77 26.20 -14.63 0.70
C PRO A 77 27.16 -13.98 1.71
N PHE A 78 26.63 -13.40 2.79
CA PHE A 78 27.46 -12.81 3.85
C PHE A 78 27.95 -13.87 4.84
N LEU A 79 27.15 -14.92 5.10
CA LEU A 79 27.57 -16.08 5.88
C LEU A 79 28.71 -16.84 5.18
N ASP A 80 28.64 -16.99 3.85
CA ASP A 80 29.70 -17.62 3.07
C ASP A 80 31.02 -16.84 3.22
N LYS A 81 30.97 -15.50 3.16
CA LYS A 81 32.12 -14.64 3.46
C LYS A 81 32.60 -14.74 4.91
N ALA A 82 31.70 -14.88 5.89
CA ALA A 82 32.08 -15.08 7.28
C ALA A 82 32.80 -16.41 7.50
N ASN A 83 32.39 -17.46 6.78
CA ASN A 83 33.08 -18.75 6.77
C ASN A 83 34.47 -18.64 6.14
N GLU A 84 34.62 -17.86 5.06
CA GLU A 84 35.93 -17.56 4.49
C GLU A 84 36.84 -16.83 5.50
N VAL A 85 36.31 -15.80 6.20
CA VAL A 85 37.03 -15.10 7.27
C VAL A 85 37.49 -16.07 8.37
N LYS A 86 36.62 -16.99 8.79
CA LYS A 86 36.97 -18.02 9.78
C LYS A 86 38.12 -18.89 9.30
N ILE A 87 38.04 -19.42 8.07
CA ILE A 87 39.09 -20.27 7.48
C ILE A 87 40.43 -19.52 7.42
N MET A 88 40.43 -18.27 6.93
CA MET A 88 41.65 -17.46 6.85
C MET A 88 42.25 -17.18 8.24
N SER A 89 41.39 -16.90 9.24
CA SER A 89 41.81 -16.64 10.62
C SER A 89 42.38 -17.90 11.27
N ASP A 90 41.73 -19.05 11.10
CA ASP A 90 42.20 -20.33 11.61
C ASP A 90 43.53 -20.73 10.97
N ASN A 91 43.72 -20.50 9.67
CA ASN A 91 44.98 -20.77 8.98
C ASN A 91 46.14 -19.97 9.59
N LEU A 92 46.00 -18.66 9.75
CA LEU A 92 47.05 -17.83 10.34
C LEU A 92 47.28 -18.17 11.83
N TYR A 93 46.21 -18.43 12.59
CA TYR A 93 46.31 -18.85 13.99
C TYR A 93 47.10 -20.17 14.14
N ASN A 94 46.86 -21.12 13.23
CA ASN A 94 47.55 -22.40 13.21
C ASN A 94 49.02 -22.24 12.82
N GLU A 95 49.35 -21.35 11.89
CA GLU A 95 50.74 -21.01 11.55
C GLU A 95 51.49 -20.42 12.75
N VAL A 96 50.88 -19.49 13.48
CA VAL A 96 51.47 -18.94 14.71
C VAL A 96 51.67 -20.04 15.76
N SER A 97 50.67 -20.91 15.93
CA SER A 97 50.72 -22.03 16.88
C SER A 97 51.80 -23.05 16.52
N ARG A 98 52.05 -23.29 15.22
CA ARG A 98 53.12 -24.15 14.71
C ARG A 98 54.49 -23.59 15.11
N ILE A 99 54.70 -22.29 14.96
CA ILE A 99 55.95 -21.61 15.33
C ILE A 99 56.16 -21.67 16.85
N GLN A 100 55.13 -21.39 17.65
CA GLN A 100 55.20 -21.50 19.12
C GLN A 100 55.60 -22.92 19.55
N LYS A 101 54.95 -23.95 18.99
CA LYS A 101 55.30 -25.36 19.27
C LYS A 101 56.74 -25.68 18.88
N ARG A 102 57.20 -25.21 17.71
CA ARG A 102 58.56 -25.42 17.24
C ARG A 102 59.61 -24.85 18.21
N ILE A 103 59.40 -23.64 18.71
CA ILE A 103 60.28 -23.00 19.70
C ILE A 103 60.35 -23.85 20.98
N ILE A 104 59.19 -24.21 21.54
CA ILE A 104 59.12 -24.99 22.79
C ILE A 104 59.77 -26.37 22.62
N THR A 105 59.51 -27.06 21.51
CA THR A 105 60.11 -28.38 21.25
C THR A 105 61.63 -28.34 21.16
N ILE A 106 62.22 -27.28 20.59
CA ILE A 106 63.68 -27.17 20.50
C ILE A 106 64.30 -26.92 21.89
N ILE A 107 63.64 -26.11 22.73
CA ILE A 107 64.12 -25.75 24.06
C ILE A 107 63.99 -26.93 25.03
N ASP A 108 62.78 -27.47 25.18
CA ASP A 108 62.46 -28.44 26.23
C ASP A 108 62.60 -29.90 25.79
N LYS A 109 62.76 -30.16 24.48
CA LYS A 109 62.91 -31.50 23.89
C LYS A 109 61.84 -32.47 24.40
N ASP A 110 62.24 -33.52 25.12
CA ASP A 110 61.37 -34.57 25.65
C ASP A 110 60.46 -34.08 26.80
N ALA A 111 60.76 -32.93 27.40
CA ALA A 111 59.97 -32.30 28.46
C ALA A 111 58.97 -31.25 27.93
N ALA A 112 58.86 -31.07 26.61
CA ALA A 112 58.06 -30.04 25.99
C ALA A 112 56.54 -30.29 26.15
N ASP A 113 55.83 -29.38 26.81
CA ASP A 113 54.35 -29.34 26.78
C ASP A 113 53.86 -28.56 25.56
N THR A 114 53.90 -29.23 24.41
CA THR A 114 53.43 -28.69 23.13
C THR A 114 51.92 -28.62 23.01
N ALA A 115 51.17 -29.33 23.87
CA ALA A 115 49.72 -29.32 23.88
C ALA A 115 49.19 -28.00 24.47
N ASN A 116 49.78 -27.56 25.59
CA ASN A 116 49.38 -26.33 26.27
C ASN A 116 50.26 -25.12 25.93
N ILE A 117 51.23 -25.29 25.02
CA ILE A 117 52.18 -24.24 24.60
C ILE A 117 52.85 -23.66 25.85
N GLN A 118 53.42 -24.52 26.68
CA GLN A 118 54.07 -24.13 27.93
C GLN A 118 55.56 -24.48 27.85
N ILE A 119 56.39 -23.48 28.17
CA ILE A 119 57.84 -23.56 28.18
C ILE A 119 58.33 -23.83 29.61
N SER A 120 59.39 -24.63 29.77
CA SER A 120 60.01 -24.91 31.07
C SER A 120 60.61 -23.65 31.70
N ASP A 121 60.75 -23.64 33.03
CA ASP A 121 61.30 -22.49 33.75
C ASP A 121 62.74 -22.15 33.33
N GLU A 122 63.54 -23.18 33.02
CA GLU A 122 64.93 -23.04 32.56
C GLU A 122 65.01 -22.49 31.13
N GLY A 123 64.03 -22.83 30.29
CA GLY A 123 63.97 -22.45 28.89
C GLY A 123 63.48 -21.02 28.61
N ARG A 124 62.79 -20.38 29.56
CA ARG A 124 62.15 -19.07 29.37
C ARG A 124 63.10 -17.95 28.96
N GLY A 125 64.35 -18.02 29.42
CA GLY A 125 65.40 -17.04 29.15
C GLY A 125 66.21 -17.28 27.87
N ASP A 126 65.95 -18.36 27.13
CA ASP A 126 66.74 -18.70 25.93
C ASP A 126 66.59 -17.62 24.84
N LEU A 127 67.72 -17.04 24.42
CA LEU A 127 67.80 -16.00 23.38
C LEU A 127 68.10 -16.58 21.98
N ASN A 128 68.61 -17.80 21.92
CA ASN A 128 69.15 -18.42 20.71
C ASN A 128 68.06 -19.13 19.91
N VAL A 129 67.17 -19.87 20.57
CA VAL A 129 66.14 -20.67 19.88
C VAL A 129 65.13 -19.81 19.13
N PRO A 130 64.60 -18.70 19.70
CA PRO A 130 63.76 -17.77 18.95
C PRO A 130 64.46 -17.23 17.69
N SER A 131 65.74 -16.86 17.82
CA SER A 131 66.57 -16.39 16.72
C SER A 131 66.79 -17.49 15.67
N GLN A 132 67.02 -18.73 16.10
CA GLN A 132 67.17 -19.88 15.20
C GLN A 132 65.88 -20.12 14.39
N VAL A 133 64.73 -20.20 15.05
CA VAL A 133 63.46 -20.49 14.37
C VAL A 133 63.03 -19.31 13.49
N GLY A 134 63.03 -18.10 14.04
CA GLY A 134 62.56 -16.91 13.34
C GLY A 134 63.48 -16.47 12.20
N MET A 135 64.80 -16.42 12.45
CA MET A 135 65.77 -15.83 11.53
C MET A 135 66.47 -16.88 10.67
N LEU A 136 67.00 -17.95 11.28
CA LEU A 136 67.79 -18.95 10.54
C LEU A 136 66.89 -19.91 9.72
N GLU A 137 65.82 -20.42 10.32
CA GLU A 137 64.82 -21.28 9.64
C GLU A 137 63.83 -20.45 8.78
N LYS A 138 63.93 -19.10 8.83
CA LYS A 138 63.08 -18.12 8.11
C LYS A 138 61.59 -18.22 8.43
N GLU A 139 61.21 -18.78 9.58
CA GLU A 139 59.80 -18.87 9.98
C GLU A 139 59.21 -17.48 10.29
N GLY A 140 60.04 -16.52 10.72
CA GLY A 140 59.61 -15.14 10.95
C GLY A 140 59.23 -14.41 9.65
N GLU A 141 59.99 -14.59 8.58
CA GLU A 141 59.69 -14.02 7.26
C GLU A 141 58.38 -14.61 6.69
N LYS A 142 58.19 -15.94 6.80
CA LYS A 142 56.95 -16.61 6.39
C LYS A 142 55.75 -16.09 7.17
N LEU A 143 55.89 -15.93 8.48
CA LEU A 143 54.82 -15.40 9.33
C LEU A 143 54.47 -13.96 8.94
N ARG A 144 55.47 -13.10 8.71
CA ARG A 144 55.25 -11.72 8.26
C ARG A 144 54.41 -11.67 6.99
N LEU A 145 54.78 -12.45 5.97
CA LEU A 145 54.03 -12.53 4.71
C LEU A 145 52.61 -13.04 4.90
N ALA A 146 52.42 -14.04 5.78
CA ALA A 146 51.10 -14.56 6.11
C ALA A 146 50.21 -13.51 6.82
N ILE A 147 50.79 -12.70 7.71
CA ILE A 147 50.10 -11.57 8.35
C ILE A 147 49.70 -10.51 7.32
N GLU A 148 50.57 -10.19 6.35
CA GLU A 148 50.29 -9.21 5.30
C GLU A 148 49.18 -9.66 4.35
N ASP A 149 49.17 -10.93 3.96
CA ASP A 149 48.11 -11.55 3.16
C ASP A 149 46.77 -11.55 3.92
N TYR A 150 46.78 -11.96 5.20
CA TYR A 150 45.60 -11.94 6.06
C TYR A 150 45.04 -10.52 6.22
N ARG A 151 45.90 -9.53 6.51
CA ARG A 151 45.51 -8.12 6.63
C ARG A 151 44.81 -7.63 5.37
N THR A 152 45.39 -7.91 4.20
CA THR A 152 44.84 -7.47 2.90
C THR A 152 43.46 -8.06 2.66
N LYS A 153 43.31 -9.38 2.85
CA LYS A 153 42.01 -10.07 2.68
C LYS A 153 40.96 -9.59 3.68
N MET A 154 41.35 -9.34 4.93
CA MET A 154 40.44 -8.81 5.95
C MET A 154 40.00 -7.38 5.62
N GLN A 155 40.88 -6.55 5.07
CA GLN A 155 40.54 -5.20 4.60
C GLN A 155 39.56 -5.23 3.42
N GLU A 156 39.66 -6.20 2.51
CA GLU A 156 38.68 -6.39 1.43
C GLU A 156 37.28 -6.74 1.97
N VAL A 157 37.20 -7.55 3.02
CA VAL A 157 35.93 -7.91 3.66
C VAL A 157 35.23 -6.68 4.23
N VAL A 158 35.98 -5.77 4.88
CA VAL A 158 35.44 -4.56 5.53
C VAL A 158 35.59 -3.29 4.68
N ALA A 159 35.79 -3.41 3.37
CA ALA A 159 36.21 -2.30 2.50
C ALA A 159 35.29 -1.07 2.49
N LYS A 160 34.01 -1.20 2.86
CA LYS A 160 33.08 -0.06 2.92
C LYS A 160 33.20 0.76 4.21
N ASP A 161 33.89 0.26 5.22
CA ASP A 161 34.12 0.96 6.49
C ASP A 161 35.60 1.33 6.62
N SER A 162 35.91 2.58 6.23
CA SER A 162 37.27 3.12 6.29
C SER A 162 37.90 3.08 7.68
N THR A 163 37.09 3.13 8.75
CA THR A 163 37.59 3.09 10.13
C THR A 163 38.09 1.68 10.46
N LYS A 164 37.31 0.65 10.08
CA LYS A 164 37.70 -0.76 10.27
C LYS A 164 38.94 -1.12 9.45
N VAL A 165 39.03 -0.62 8.21
CA VAL A 165 40.22 -0.80 7.35
C VAL A 165 41.48 -0.23 8.02
N ALA A 166 41.38 0.97 8.61
CA ALA A 166 42.49 1.60 9.33
C ALA A 166 42.87 0.84 10.62
N SER A 167 41.90 0.40 11.40
CA SER A 167 42.15 -0.40 12.62
C SER A 167 42.88 -1.70 12.30
N LEU A 168 42.48 -2.42 11.24
CA LEU A 168 43.17 -3.64 10.80
C LEU A 168 44.59 -3.36 10.27
N ALA A 169 44.81 -2.20 9.65
CA ALA A 169 46.12 -1.79 9.18
C ALA A 169 47.13 -1.64 10.32
N GLU A 170 46.70 -0.98 11.40
CA GLU A 170 47.50 -0.77 12.62
C GLU A 170 47.70 -2.06 13.41
N MET A 171 46.64 -2.86 13.56
CA MET A 171 46.64 -4.08 14.36
C MET A 171 47.61 -5.15 13.82
N PHE A 172 47.68 -5.27 12.49
CA PHE A 172 48.56 -6.20 11.78
C PHE A 172 49.72 -5.46 11.06
N ASN A 173 50.23 -4.39 11.67
CA ASN A 173 51.36 -3.66 11.11
C ASN A 173 52.68 -4.46 11.25
N THR A 174 53.30 -4.76 10.11
CA THR A 174 54.57 -5.47 9.96
C THR A 174 55.68 -4.60 9.36
N ASP A 175 55.53 -3.27 9.44
CA ASP A 175 56.52 -2.32 8.97
C ASP A 175 57.87 -2.49 9.70
N LYS A 176 58.93 -2.00 9.06
CA LYS A 176 60.28 -2.04 9.63
C LYS A 176 60.33 -1.27 10.95
N ILE A 177 60.86 -1.92 11.98
CA ILE A 177 60.93 -1.41 13.36
C ILE A 177 62.24 -0.63 13.53
N GLU A 178 62.17 0.52 14.19
CA GLU A 178 63.37 1.31 14.51
C GLU A 178 64.19 0.62 15.62
N ASN A 179 65.49 0.48 15.39
CA ASN A 179 66.41 -0.08 16.37
C ASN A 179 66.60 0.91 17.53
N LYS A 180 66.10 0.55 18.72
CA LYS A 180 66.25 1.37 19.93
C LYS A 180 67.72 1.52 20.39
N LYS A 181 68.61 0.59 19.99
CA LYS A 181 70.04 0.65 20.30
C LYS A 181 70.82 1.50 19.29
N GLU A 182 70.31 1.65 18.06
CA GLU A 182 70.94 2.39 16.97
C GLU A 182 69.89 3.27 16.25
N PRO A 183 69.67 4.50 16.73
CA PRO A 183 68.69 5.42 16.15
C PRO A 183 68.93 5.63 14.64
N GLY A 184 67.89 5.52 13.83
CA GLY A 184 67.98 5.63 12.35
C GLY A 184 68.21 4.31 11.59
N VAL A 185 68.57 3.21 12.26
CA VAL A 185 68.65 1.88 11.63
C VAL A 185 67.31 1.16 11.77
N LYS A 186 66.65 0.86 10.64
CA LYS A 186 65.38 0.12 10.62
C LYS A 186 65.62 -1.37 10.37
N LYS A 187 65.22 -2.22 11.32
CA LYS A 187 65.25 -3.68 11.21
C LYS A 187 63.94 -4.20 10.64
N ASN A 188 63.97 -5.35 9.96
CA ASN A 188 62.74 -6.02 9.54
C ASN A 188 61.90 -6.42 10.77
N TRP A 189 60.59 -6.59 10.58
CA TRP A 189 59.67 -6.95 11.66
C TRP A 189 60.07 -8.25 12.35
N GLU A 190 60.43 -9.28 11.58
CA GLU A 190 60.85 -10.58 12.13
C GLU A 190 62.12 -10.48 13.00
N SER A 191 63.04 -9.58 12.66
CA SER A 191 64.21 -9.30 13.49
C SER A 191 63.81 -8.68 14.83
N GLY A 192 62.84 -7.77 14.86
CA GLY A 192 62.36 -7.18 16.11
C GLY A 192 61.59 -8.14 17.02
N VAL A 193 61.03 -9.23 16.48
CA VAL A 193 60.24 -10.21 17.24
C VAL A 193 61.08 -11.41 17.68
N PHE A 194 62.05 -11.85 16.87
CA PHE A 194 62.77 -13.10 17.08
C PHE A 194 64.26 -12.95 17.41
N GLU A 195 64.92 -11.86 16.98
CA GLU A 195 66.37 -11.68 17.19
C GLU A 195 66.66 -11.16 18.60
N ASP A 196 67.55 -11.85 19.33
CA ASP A 196 67.96 -11.51 20.70
C ASP A 196 66.80 -11.35 21.69
N MET A 197 65.65 -11.97 21.41
CA MET A 197 64.45 -11.94 22.26
C MET A 197 64.36 -13.21 23.09
N PRO A 198 64.12 -13.10 24.42
CA PRO A 198 63.86 -14.27 25.27
C PRO A 198 62.70 -15.10 24.75
N ALA A 199 62.80 -16.42 24.86
CA ALA A 199 61.78 -17.35 24.40
C ALA A 199 60.39 -17.02 24.95
N VAL A 200 60.27 -16.70 26.25
CA VAL A 200 58.98 -16.32 26.85
C VAL A 200 58.40 -15.04 26.22
N ALA A 201 59.24 -14.05 25.91
CA ALA A 201 58.79 -12.79 25.32
C ALA A 201 58.32 -12.98 23.88
N THR A 202 59.06 -13.78 23.10
CA THR A 202 58.66 -14.18 21.74
C THR A 202 57.32 -14.92 21.76
N LEU A 203 57.15 -15.89 22.68
CA LEU A 203 55.88 -16.61 22.84
C LEU A 203 54.73 -15.65 23.18
N THR A 204 54.94 -14.65 24.06
CA THR A 204 53.96 -13.62 24.38
C THR A 204 53.54 -12.78 23.19
N VAL A 205 54.49 -12.36 22.35
CA VAL A 205 54.18 -11.62 21.11
C VAL A 205 53.36 -12.49 20.16
N LEU A 206 53.72 -13.76 19.99
CA LEU A 206 52.97 -14.71 19.16
C LEU A 206 51.54 -14.93 19.70
N SER A 207 51.37 -15.05 21.02
CA SER A 207 50.05 -15.13 21.65
C SER A 207 49.23 -13.84 21.51
N LYS A 208 49.87 -12.66 21.55
CA LYS A 208 49.21 -11.40 21.21
C LYS A 208 48.68 -11.41 19.79
N ILE A 209 49.47 -11.89 18.81
CA ILE A 209 49.02 -12.03 17.41
C ILE A 209 47.82 -12.98 17.31
N LYS A 210 47.83 -14.11 18.03
CA LYS A 210 46.68 -15.03 18.09
C LYS A 210 45.42 -14.37 18.64
N ASN A 211 45.56 -13.60 19.73
CA ASN A 211 44.45 -12.82 20.30
C ASN A 211 43.91 -11.80 19.29
N ASP A 212 44.80 -11.12 18.58
CA ASP A 212 44.43 -10.16 17.55
C ASP A 212 43.66 -10.82 16.41
N ILE A 213 44.11 -11.98 15.92
CA ILE A 213 43.39 -12.75 14.90
C ILE A 213 41.95 -13.06 15.35
N ARG A 214 41.77 -13.51 16.60
CA ARG A 214 40.43 -13.81 17.14
C ARG A 214 39.57 -12.55 17.27
N ASN A 215 40.13 -11.41 17.64
CA ASN A 215 39.40 -10.15 17.71
C ASN A 215 39.03 -9.60 16.32
N ALA A 216 39.95 -9.68 15.36
CA ALA A 216 39.71 -9.26 13.98
C ALA A 216 38.65 -10.13 13.30
N GLN A 217 38.68 -11.45 13.52
CA GLN A 217 37.63 -12.37 13.11
C GLN A 217 36.27 -11.94 13.67
N ALA A 218 36.18 -11.69 14.97
CA ALA A 218 34.93 -11.29 15.63
C ALA A 218 34.36 -9.99 15.03
N GLU A 219 35.24 -9.02 14.79
CA GLU A 219 34.87 -7.72 14.26
C GLU A 219 34.39 -7.80 12.79
N ALA A 220 35.07 -8.60 11.96
CA ALA A 220 34.68 -8.81 10.57
C ALA A 220 33.34 -9.56 10.46
N VAL A 221 33.13 -10.58 11.30
CA VAL A 221 31.85 -11.31 11.37
C VAL A 221 30.73 -10.38 11.80
N GLN A 222 30.93 -9.55 12.84
CA GLN A 222 29.93 -8.55 13.27
C GLN A 222 29.62 -7.53 12.18
N TYR A 223 30.65 -7.06 11.46
CA TYR A 223 30.46 -6.16 10.33
C TYR A 223 29.61 -6.82 9.23
N LEU A 224 29.93 -8.04 8.84
CA LEU A 224 29.16 -8.80 7.85
C LEU A 224 27.72 -9.02 8.29
N MET A 225 27.48 -9.29 9.58
CA MET A 225 26.12 -9.38 10.13
C MET A 225 25.36 -8.04 10.00
N SER A 226 26.02 -6.91 10.31
CA SER A 226 25.39 -5.59 10.20
C SER A 226 25.05 -5.20 8.76
N GLU A 227 25.85 -5.65 7.79
CA GLU A 227 25.63 -5.43 6.37
C GLU A 227 24.42 -6.21 5.82
N VAL A 228 24.01 -7.30 6.48
CA VAL A 228 22.79 -8.01 6.11
C VAL A 228 21.60 -7.06 6.18
N ASP A 229 21.48 -6.24 7.23
CA ASP A 229 20.30 -5.38 7.44
C ASP A 229 20.51 -3.92 7.02
N ALA A 230 21.73 -3.51 6.65
CA ALA A 230 22.08 -2.13 6.31
C ALA A 230 21.22 -1.51 5.17
N GLY A 231 20.69 -2.35 4.28
CA GLY A 231 19.83 -1.93 3.16
C GLY A 231 18.32 -1.85 3.46
N ASP A 232 17.87 -2.33 4.63
CA ASP A 232 16.44 -2.46 4.92
C ASP A 232 15.82 -1.20 5.48
N PHE A 233 14.54 -1.01 5.17
CA PHE A 233 13.75 0.05 5.78
C PHE A 233 13.53 -0.27 7.26
N ARG A 234 13.82 0.72 8.11
CA ARG A 234 13.49 0.61 9.53
C ARG A 234 11.98 0.68 9.69
N VAL A 235 11.41 -0.35 10.29
CA VAL A 235 9.99 -0.37 10.63
C VAL A 235 9.84 0.08 12.07
N ASN A 236 9.01 1.10 12.31
CA ASN A 236 8.72 1.55 13.68
C ASN A 236 7.24 1.44 14.05
N LYS A 237 6.36 1.31 13.05
CA LYS A 237 4.92 1.21 13.26
C LYS A 237 4.35 0.13 12.36
N ILE A 238 3.63 -0.82 12.96
CA ILE A 238 2.93 -1.87 12.25
C ILE A 238 1.43 -1.61 12.40
N THR A 239 0.71 -1.53 11.29
CA THR A 239 -0.73 -1.28 11.26
C THR A 239 -1.42 -2.28 10.36
N ALA A 240 -2.50 -2.90 10.83
CA ALA A 240 -3.37 -3.72 9.99
C ALA A 240 -4.29 -2.81 9.18
N LEU A 241 -4.38 -3.05 7.87
CA LEU A 241 -5.25 -2.33 6.95
C LEU A 241 -6.18 -3.33 6.26
N ALA A 242 -7.47 -2.98 6.17
CA ALA A 242 -8.45 -3.72 5.40
C ALA A 242 -8.75 -2.91 4.13
N ILE A 243 -8.45 -3.48 2.95
CA ILE A 243 -8.64 -2.85 1.65
C ILE A 243 -9.87 -3.51 0.98
N PRO A 244 -11.07 -2.90 1.05
CA PRO A 244 -12.26 -3.45 0.41
C PRO A 244 -12.16 -3.34 -1.12
N LYS A 245 -12.65 -4.37 -1.85
CA LYS A 245 -12.82 -4.28 -3.31
C LYS A 245 -13.90 -3.27 -3.70
N SER A 246 -14.94 -3.13 -2.88
CA SER A 246 -15.97 -2.11 -2.98
C SER A 246 -16.44 -1.74 -1.58
N SER A 247 -16.57 -0.45 -1.30
CA SER A 247 -17.11 0.06 -0.04
C SER A 247 -18.64 -0.01 0.03
N TYR A 248 -19.32 -0.28 -1.09
CA TYR A 248 -20.77 -0.41 -1.18
C TYR A 248 -21.17 -1.80 -1.70
N VAL A 249 -22.04 -2.49 -0.95
CA VAL A 249 -22.58 -3.80 -1.32
C VAL A 249 -24.09 -3.83 -1.09
N MET A 250 -24.83 -4.48 -2.01
CA MET A 250 -26.26 -4.68 -1.84
C MET A 250 -26.56 -5.86 -0.92
N ARG A 251 -27.72 -5.83 -0.25
CA ARG A 251 -28.20 -6.94 0.60
C ARG A 251 -28.30 -8.23 -0.24
N GLY A 252 -27.66 -9.30 0.22
CA GLY A 252 -27.56 -10.59 -0.50
C GLY A 252 -26.33 -10.70 -1.41
N GLY A 253 -25.56 -9.62 -1.59
CA GLY A 253 -24.26 -9.65 -2.26
C GLY A 253 -23.12 -10.16 -1.37
N LYS A 254 -21.92 -10.32 -1.96
CA LYS A 254 -20.69 -10.73 -1.26
C LYS A 254 -19.81 -9.51 -0.99
N TYR A 255 -19.49 -9.26 0.28
CA TYR A 255 -18.43 -8.34 0.67
C TYR A 255 -17.06 -9.04 0.57
N SER A 256 -16.03 -8.35 0.08
CA SER A 256 -14.68 -8.88 -0.04
C SER A 256 -13.67 -7.77 0.21
N ALA A 257 -12.73 -8.02 1.13
CA ALA A 257 -11.65 -7.13 1.47
C ALA A 257 -10.35 -7.92 1.62
N GLU A 258 -9.25 -7.32 1.21
CA GLU A 258 -7.91 -7.83 1.44
C GLU A 258 -7.39 -7.29 2.77
N ILE A 259 -6.88 -8.18 3.63
CA ILE A 259 -6.33 -7.80 4.94
C ILE A 259 -4.82 -7.84 4.82
N VAL A 260 -4.18 -6.68 4.97
CA VAL A 260 -2.73 -6.53 4.84
C VAL A 260 -2.15 -5.94 6.12
N LEU A 261 -0.92 -6.35 6.43
CA LEU A 261 -0.14 -5.74 7.50
C LEU A 261 0.81 -4.72 6.87
N ALA A 262 0.59 -3.44 7.15
CA ALA A 262 1.46 -2.36 6.70
C ALA A 262 2.54 -2.09 7.73
N ALA A 263 3.80 -2.23 7.31
CA ALA A 263 4.98 -1.82 8.05
C ALA A 263 5.39 -0.41 7.59
N ILE A 264 5.37 0.55 8.51
CA ILE A 264 5.58 1.98 8.22
C ILE A 264 6.77 2.49 9.03
N ASP A 265 7.57 3.37 8.41
CA ASP A 265 8.52 4.26 9.10
C ASP A 265 7.87 5.64 9.28
N SER A 266 7.46 5.98 10.50
CA SER A 266 6.85 7.29 10.78
C SER A 266 7.85 8.45 10.82
N THR A 267 9.16 8.17 10.90
CA THR A 267 10.19 9.21 11.04
C THR A 267 10.57 9.85 9.70
N LYS A 268 10.48 9.10 8.60
CA LYS A 268 10.82 9.61 7.27
C LYS A 268 9.62 10.28 6.61
N ALA A 269 9.87 11.44 5.98
CA ALA A 269 8.93 12.02 5.02
C ALA A 269 8.97 11.20 3.73
N LEU A 270 7.81 10.98 3.13
CA LEU A 270 7.61 10.28 1.87
C LEU A 270 7.36 11.32 0.80
N ASP A 271 8.01 11.18 -0.34
CA ASP A 271 7.68 11.96 -1.53
C ASP A 271 6.54 11.24 -2.26
N THR A 272 5.32 11.73 -2.06
CA THR A 272 4.08 11.11 -2.56
C THR A 272 3.46 12.00 -3.62
N GLU A 273 3.17 11.42 -4.79
CA GLU A 273 2.52 12.12 -5.90
C GLU A 273 1.29 11.31 -6.34
N VAL A 274 0.16 11.99 -6.54
CA VAL A 274 -1.09 11.40 -7.04
C VAL A 274 -1.61 12.26 -8.19
N ASP A 275 -1.89 11.65 -9.34
CA ASP A 275 -2.29 12.31 -10.59
C ASP A 275 -1.39 13.53 -10.96
N GLY A 276 -0.08 13.42 -10.75
CA GLY A 276 0.88 14.49 -11.03
C GLY A 276 0.99 15.58 -9.96
N LYS A 277 0.26 15.48 -8.84
CA LYS A 277 0.28 16.45 -7.74
C LYS A 277 0.94 15.87 -6.49
N ALA A 278 1.86 16.63 -5.89
CA ALA A 278 2.47 16.25 -4.62
C ALA A 278 1.44 16.28 -3.48
N ILE A 279 1.42 15.23 -2.66
CA ILE A 279 0.61 15.12 -1.45
C ILE A 279 1.50 15.37 -0.25
N VAL A 280 1.12 16.36 0.56
CA VAL A 280 1.78 16.69 1.82
C VAL A 280 0.98 16.13 3.00
N LYS A 281 1.65 15.98 4.15
CA LYS A 281 0.97 15.56 5.38
C LYS A 281 -0.06 16.61 5.80
N ASN A 282 -1.25 16.17 6.19
CA ASN A 282 -2.26 17.00 6.83
C ASN A 282 -1.87 17.35 8.29
N ALA A 283 -2.73 18.09 9.00
CA ALA A 283 -2.51 18.48 10.39
C ALA A 283 -2.33 17.30 11.37
N GLU A 284 -2.82 16.11 11.01
CA GLU A 284 -2.66 14.86 11.78
C GLU A 284 -1.42 14.05 11.36
N GLY A 285 -0.60 14.57 10.44
CA GLY A 285 0.61 13.91 9.96
C GLY A 285 0.38 12.79 8.93
N LYS A 286 -0.81 12.71 8.31
CA LYS A 286 -1.18 11.68 7.31
C LYS A 286 -1.17 12.23 5.89
N TYR A 287 -0.78 11.42 4.92
CA TYR A 287 -0.96 11.72 3.50
C TYR A 287 -2.39 11.37 3.10
N VAL A 288 -3.18 12.37 2.70
CA VAL A 288 -4.60 12.19 2.36
C VAL A 288 -4.83 12.76 0.96
N TYR A 289 -5.46 11.96 0.09
CA TYR A 289 -5.91 12.37 -1.24
C TYR A 289 -7.41 12.63 -1.21
N GLU A 290 -7.83 13.86 -1.47
CA GLU A 290 -9.23 14.28 -1.52
C GLU A 290 -9.50 15.02 -2.82
N VAL A 291 -10.57 14.64 -3.52
CA VAL A 291 -11.00 15.27 -4.77
C VAL A 291 -12.52 15.45 -4.79
N PRO A 292 -13.04 16.55 -5.35
CA PRO A 292 -14.48 16.76 -5.49
C PRO A 292 -15.09 15.81 -6.53
N CYS A 293 -16.11 15.06 -6.14
CA CYS A 293 -16.80 14.09 -6.99
C CYS A 293 -17.95 14.75 -7.79
N SER A 294 -17.66 15.32 -8.96
CA SER A 294 -18.63 16.09 -9.76
C SER A 294 -19.36 15.30 -10.85
N ALA A 295 -18.80 14.19 -11.33
CA ALA A 295 -19.35 13.43 -12.45
C ALA A 295 -19.48 11.94 -12.11
N VAL A 296 -20.65 11.38 -12.41
CA VAL A 296 -21.03 9.98 -12.18
C VAL A 296 -20.12 9.03 -12.96
N GLY A 297 -19.91 7.84 -12.42
CA GLY A 297 -19.19 6.75 -13.08
C GLY A 297 -17.88 6.35 -12.39
N ASN A 298 -17.16 5.42 -13.01
CA ASN A 298 -15.88 4.92 -12.49
C ASN A 298 -14.78 5.94 -12.78
N LYS A 299 -14.03 6.30 -11.74
CA LYS A 299 -12.85 7.15 -11.78
C LYS A 299 -11.64 6.31 -11.40
N LYS A 300 -10.53 6.54 -12.08
CA LYS A 300 -9.24 5.95 -11.77
C LYS A 300 -8.28 7.06 -11.42
N TYR A 301 -7.40 6.79 -10.47
CA TYR A 301 -6.28 7.66 -10.14
C TYR A 301 -5.03 6.80 -10.02
N ASN A 302 -3.90 7.39 -10.37
CA ASN A 302 -2.61 6.76 -10.21
C ASN A 302 -1.73 7.61 -9.30
N GLY A 303 -0.78 6.96 -8.66
CA GLY A 303 0.18 7.67 -7.83
C GLY A 303 1.47 6.88 -7.70
N LYS A 304 2.47 7.56 -7.18
CA LYS A 304 3.77 7.00 -6.90
C LYS A 304 4.28 7.51 -5.55
N ILE A 305 4.91 6.62 -4.81
CA ILE A 305 5.57 6.93 -3.54
C ILE A 305 7.06 6.68 -3.73
N LYS A 306 7.88 7.72 -3.57
CA LYS A 306 9.33 7.61 -3.60
C LYS A 306 9.89 7.60 -2.19
N MET A 307 10.84 6.71 -1.95
CA MET A 307 11.52 6.59 -0.66
C MET A 307 13.01 6.32 -0.85
N LYS A 308 13.85 7.02 -0.09
CA LYS A 308 15.28 6.78 -0.01
C LYS A 308 15.59 5.68 1.01
N LYS A 309 16.19 4.59 0.53
CA LYS A 309 16.79 3.55 1.37
C LYS A 309 17.93 4.13 2.21
N PRO A 310 18.32 3.47 3.33
CA PRO A 310 19.48 3.90 4.12
C PRO A 310 20.80 3.90 3.32
N ASN A 311 20.90 3.06 2.28
CA ASN A 311 22.05 3.01 1.37
C ASN A 311 22.10 4.18 0.34
N GLY A 312 21.14 5.12 0.38
CA GLY A 312 21.05 6.27 -0.52
C GLY A 312 20.30 6.03 -1.82
N GLU A 313 19.93 4.79 -2.14
CA GLU A 313 19.17 4.43 -3.33
C GLU A 313 17.70 4.89 -3.21
N GLU A 314 17.17 5.52 -4.27
CA GLU A 314 15.75 5.88 -4.35
C GLU A 314 14.93 4.72 -4.94
N VAL A 315 13.88 4.31 -4.24
CA VAL A 315 12.90 3.34 -4.73
C VAL A 315 11.57 4.02 -4.95
N VAL A 316 10.92 3.69 -6.07
CA VAL A 316 9.60 4.20 -6.46
C VAL A 316 8.59 3.05 -6.41
N TYR A 317 7.47 3.28 -5.74
CA TYR A 317 6.33 2.37 -5.69
C TYR A 317 5.12 3.02 -6.36
N ASP A 318 4.76 2.52 -7.54
CA ASP A 318 3.57 2.96 -8.27
C ASP A 318 2.32 2.22 -7.80
N PHE A 319 1.19 2.91 -7.80
CA PHE A 319 -0.12 2.32 -7.51
C PHE A 319 -1.20 2.90 -8.42
N VAL A 320 -2.21 2.07 -8.69
CA VAL A 320 -3.41 2.45 -9.44
C VAL A 320 -4.62 2.00 -8.64
N GLN A 321 -5.57 2.91 -8.44
CA GLN A 321 -6.79 2.64 -7.71
C GLN A 321 -8.00 3.21 -8.45
N GLU A 322 -9.16 2.64 -8.19
CA GLU A 322 -10.42 3.09 -8.79
C GLU A 322 -11.49 3.33 -7.72
N TYR A 323 -12.37 4.29 -7.98
CA TYR A 323 -13.54 4.58 -7.15
C TYR A 323 -14.73 4.93 -8.04
N THR A 324 -15.94 4.59 -7.57
CA THR A 324 -17.18 4.82 -8.33
C THR A 324 -18.00 5.91 -7.68
N ILE A 325 -18.43 6.88 -8.48
CA ILE A 325 -19.35 7.94 -8.04
C ILE A 325 -20.77 7.55 -8.51
N GLY A 326 -21.68 7.35 -7.56
CA GLY A 326 -23.10 7.14 -7.83
C GLY A 326 -23.92 8.42 -7.67
N GLU A 327 -25.06 8.51 -8.35
CA GLU A 327 -26.01 9.60 -8.12
C GLU A 327 -26.75 9.40 -6.78
N PRO A 328 -26.89 10.45 -5.95
CA PRO A 328 -27.76 10.39 -4.80
C PRO A 328 -29.20 10.23 -5.28
N THR A 329 -29.83 9.11 -4.95
CA THR A 329 -31.22 8.83 -5.32
C THR A 329 -32.06 8.71 -4.06
N ALA A 330 -33.16 9.46 -4.02
CA ALA A 330 -34.19 9.37 -2.99
C ALA A 330 -35.54 9.20 -3.67
N THR A 331 -36.27 8.15 -3.32
CA THR A 331 -37.60 7.90 -3.89
C THR A 331 -38.65 8.59 -3.01
N VAL A 332 -39.14 9.73 -3.47
CA VAL A 332 -40.34 10.37 -2.89
C VAL A 332 -41.53 9.96 -3.76
N SER A 333 -42.46 9.18 -3.22
CA SER A 333 -43.69 8.82 -3.92
C SER A 333 -44.90 9.10 -3.05
N ALA A 334 -45.93 9.72 -3.62
CA ALA A 334 -47.22 9.85 -2.97
C ALA A 334 -47.99 8.51 -3.02
N ASP A 335 -48.36 7.97 -1.87
CA ASP A 335 -48.97 6.63 -1.76
C ASP A 335 -50.31 6.52 -2.50
N MET A 336 -51.07 7.62 -2.58
CA MET A 336 -52.35 7.63 -3.30
C MET A 336 -52.21 7.74 -4.83
N MET A 337 -51.01 8.03 -5.35
CA MET A 337 -50.73 8.22 -6.79
C MET A 337 -50.30 6.94 -7.51
N ASN A 338 -50.35 5.77 -6.86
CA ASN A 338 -50.09 4.47 -7.50
C ASN A 338 -51.26 4.01 -8.40
N VAL A 339 -51.69 4.85 -9.34
CA VAL A 339 -52.82 4.63 -10.24
C VAL A 339 -52.35 4.60 -11.69
N LEU A 340 -52.86 3.64 -12.47
CA LEU A 340 -52.71 3.61 -13.93
C LEU A 340 -54.09 3.64 -14.57
N TYR A 341 -54.24 4.34 -15.69
CA TYR A 341 -55.48 4.40 -16.43
C TYR A 341 -55.53 3.34 -17.53
N ALA A 342 -56.61 2.56 -17.57
CA ALA A 342 -56.84 1.55 -18.59
C ALA A 342 -56.98 2.17 -19.99
N GLY A 343 -56.43 1.51 -21.01
CA GLY A 343 -56.54 1.95 -22.40
C GLY A 343 -55.64 3.13 -22.79
N PHE A 344 -54.92 3.72 -21.83
CA PHE A 344 -54.04 4.88 -22.01
C PHE A 344 -52.57 4.53 -21.73
N ASN A 345 -51.63 5.24 -22.37
CA ASN A 345 -50.20 5.06 -22.13
C ASN A 345 -49.79 5.86 -20.88
N ASN A 346 -49.53 5.18 -19.77
CA ASN A 346 -49.14 5.80 -18.51
C ASN A 346 -47.60 5.86 -18.44
N PRO A 347 -46.97 7.05 -18.49
CA PRO A 347 -45.53 7.18 -18.39
C PRO A 347 -45.06 6.93 -16.95
N ILE A 348 -44.06 6.08 -16.78
CA ILE A 348 -43.41 5.80 -15.49
C ILE A 348 -41.88 5.88 -15.63
N SER A 349 -41.22 6.36 -14.58
CA SER A 349 -39.76 6.37 -14.46
C SER A 349 -39.34 5.41 -13.34
N VAL A 350 -38.33 4.60 -13.62
CA VAL A 350 -37.79 3.60 -12.69
C VAL A 350 -36.27 3.74 -12.67
N SER A 351 -35.74 3.98 -11.48
CA SER A 351 -34.29 4.02 -11.22
C SER A 351 -33.95 3.05 -10.10
N VAL A 352 -32.78 2.42 -10.20
CA VAL A 352 -32.23 1.55 -9.16
C VAL A 352 -30.90 2.18 -8.72
N PRO A 353 -30.75 2.53 -7.43
CA PRO A 353 -29.51 3.11 -6.93
C PRO A 353 -28.30 2.21 -7.26
N GLY A 354 -27.23 2.79 -7.80
CA GLY A 354 -26.01 2.06 -8.13
C GLY A 354 -26.06 1.25 -9.44
N VAL A 355 -27.12 1.35 -10.23
CA VAL A 355 -27.25 0.65 -11.53
C VAL A 355 -27.57 1.65 -12.64
N SER A 356 -26.84 1.58 -13.75
CA SER A 356 -27.12 2.38 -14.95
C SER A 356 -28.53 2.10 -15.49
N SER A 357 -29.23 3.13 -15.97
CA SER A 357 -30.59 3.02 -16.55
C SER A 357 -30.69 2.01 -17.71
N ASN A 358 -29.58 1.75 -18.41
CA ASN A 358 -29.51 0.73 -19.47
C ASN A 358 -29.60 -0.70 -18.94
N ASN A 359 -29.11 -0.94 -17.72
CA ASN A 359 -29.13 -2.24 -17.04
C ASN A 359 -30.39 -2.45 -16.20
N VAL A 360 -31.33 -1.51 -16.23
CA VAL A 360 -32.65 -1.62 -15.59
C VAL A 360 -33.68 -2.11 -16.61
N SER A 361 -34.42 -3.15 -16.23
CA SER A 361 -35.51 -3.73 -17.00
C SER A 361 -36.76 -3.83 -16.12
N ILE A 362 -37.93 -3.71 -16.73
CA ILE A 362 -39.20 -3.86 -16.03
C ILE A 362 -40.10 -4.85 -16.78
N SER A 363 -40.87 -5.62 -16.03
CA SER A 363 -41.99 -6.41 -16.53
C SER A 363 -43.25 -6.03 -15.77
N VAL A 364 -44.40 -6.08 -16.44
CA VAL A 364 -45.67 -5.67 -15.84
C VAL A 364 -46.71 -6.75 -16.05
N SER A 365 -47.44 -7.12 -14.99
CA SER A 365 -48.60 -8.00 -15.11
C SER A 365 -49.83 -7.24 -15.60
N ASN A 366 -50.71 -7.90 -16.37
CA ASN A 366 -52.00 -7.35 -16.81
C ASN A 366 -51.93 -6.04 -17.63
N ALA A 367 -50.75 -5.69 -18.15
CA ALA A 367 -50.51 -4.49 -18.95
C ALA A 367 -49.39 -4.71 -19.96
N ALA A 368 -49.47 -3.99 -21.09
CA ALA A 368 -48.35 -3.91 -22.03
C ALA A 368 -47.35 -2.85 -21.54
N VAL A 369 -46.06 -3.08 -21.76
CA VAL A 369 -44.99 -2.15 -21.42
C VAL A 369 -44.11 -1.86 -22.63
N THR A 370 -43.76 -0.60 -22.83
CA THR A 370 -42.87 -0.17 -23.92
C THR A 370 -41.81 0.79 -23.38
N LYS A 371 -40.55 0.58 -23.79
CA LYS A 371 -39.43 1.46 -23.39
C LYS A 371 -39.46 2.74 -24.22
N THR A 372 -39.23 3.87 -23.58
CA THR A 372 -39.14 5.20 -24.19
C THR A 372 -37.83 5.88 -23.78
N ALA A 373 -37.48 7.00 -24.40
CA ALA A 373 -36.27 7.74 -24.04
C ALA A 373 -36.29 8.29 -22.60
N LYS A 374 -37.48 8.53 -22.03
CA LYS A 374 -37.66 9.12 -20.69
C LYS A 374 -38.05 8.11 -19.61
N GLY A 375 -38.11 6.81 -19.93
CA GLY A 375 -38.59 5.78 -19.02
C GLY A 375 -39.43 4.72 -19.75
N TRP A 376 -40.61 4.39 -19.23
CA TRP A 376 -41.47 3.36 -19.78
C TRP A 376 -42.92 3.81 -19.87
N ASN A 377 -43.64 3.36 -20.89
CA ASN A 377 -45.08 3.52 -21.01
C ASN A 377 -45.77 2.20 -20.66
N VAL A 378 -46.64 2.23 -19.65
CA VAL A 378 -47.46 1.09 -19.22
C VAL A 378 -48.90 1.30 -19.66
N ARG A 379 -49.47 0.34 -20.39
CA ARG A 379 -50.83 0.37 -20.91
C ARG A 379 -51.64 -0.83 -20.41
N PRO A 380 -52.38 -0.68 -19.29
CA PRO A 380 -53.30 -1.70 -18.81
C PRO A 380 -54.50 -1.86 -19.74
N ALA A 381 -55.01 -3.09 -19.89
CA ALA A 381 -56.13 -3.38 -20.78
C ALA A 381 -57.50 -3.23 -20.09
N LYS A 382 -57.62 -3.64 -18.82
CA LYS A 382 -58.91 -3.70 -18.10
C LYS A 382 -58.85 -2.93 -16.78
N PRO A 383 -59.85 -2.08 -16.47
CA PRO A 383 -59.95 -1.43 -15.16
C PRO A 383 -60.32 -2.45 -14.07
N GLY A 384 -59.96 -2.16 -12.81
CA GLY A 384 -60.30 -2.97 -11.64
C GLY A 384 -59.35 -4.15 -11.35
N VAL A 385 -58.44 -4.48 -12.26
CA VAL A 385 -57.39 -5.51 -12.05
C VAL A 385 -56.06 -4.82 -11.76
N THR A 386 -55.44 -5.14 -10.61
CA THR A 386 -54.14 -4.58 -10.23
C THR A 386 -53.05 -4.96 -11.23
N ALA A 387 -52.21 -3.98 -11.60
CA ALA A 387 -51.01 -4.18 -12.42
C ALA A 387 -49.78 -4.19 -11.50
N VAL A 388 -48.95 -5.24 -11.59
CA VAL A 388 -47.74 -5.38 -10.77
C VAL A 388 -46.53 -5.09 -11.63
N VAL A 389 -45.80 -4.03 -11.30
CA VAL A 389 -44.54 -3.68 -11.96
C VAL A 389 -43.40 -4.36 -11.20
N SER A 390 -42.73 -5.32 -11.86
CA SER A 390 -41.55 -6.00 -11.36
C SER A 390 -40.30 -5.38 -11.98
N VAL A 391 -39.39 -4.90 -11.14
CA VAL A 391 -38.15 -4.25 -11.55
C VAL A 391 -36.99 -5.23 -11.38
N SER A 392 -36.18 -5.38 -12.42
CA SER A 392 -34.99 -6.22 -12.44
C SER A 392 -33.79 -5.42 -12.92
N ALA A 393 -32.63 -5.67 -12.33
CA ALA A 393 -31.36 -5.03 -12.69
C ALA A 393 -30.31 -6.08 -13.02
N THR A 394 -29.48 -5.81 -14.04
CA THR A 394 -28.30 -6.62 -14.35
C THR A 394 -27.08 -6.06 -13.63
N ILE A 395 -26.54 -6.83 -12.68
CA ILE A 395 -25.37 -6.48 -11.87
C ILE A 395 -24.37 -7.63 -12.04
N ASP A 396 -23.13 -7.31 -12.42
CA ASP A 396 -22.05 -8.28 -12.65
C ASP A 396 -22.45 -9.41 -13.62
N GLY A 397 -23.19 -9.07 -14.69
CA GLY A 397 -23.66 -10.00 -15.72
C GLY A 397 -24.82 -10.90 -15.29
N LYS A 398 -25.31 -10.80 -14.04
CA LYS A 398 -26.47 -11.54 -13.53
C LYS A 398 -27.67 -10.62 -13.35
N THR A 399 -28.81 -11.03 -13.90
CA THR A 399 -30.09 -10.32 -13.68
C THR A 399 -30.68 -10.74 -12.35
N GLN A 400 -30.95 -9.75 -11.49
CA GLN A 400 -31.56 -9.96 -10.18
C GLN A 400 -32.86 -9.13 -10.07
N GLY A 401 -33.88 -9.71 -9.46
CA GLY A 401 -35.13 -9.02 -9.15
C GLY A 401 -34.93 -8.06 -7.98
N ILE A 402 -35.27 -6.79 -8.16
CA ILE A 402 -35.04 -5.73 -7.16
C ILE A 402 -36.28 -5.52 -6.31
N THR A 403 -37.41 -5.26 -6.94
CA THR A 403 -38.66 -4.94 -6.23
C THR A 403 -39.89 -5.19 -7.10
N LYS A 404 -41.04 -5.29 -6.44
CA LYS A 404 -42.36 -5.34 -7.08
C LYS A 404 -43.23 -4.24 -6.47
N LYS A 405 -43.89 -3.44 -7.31
CA LYS A 405 -44.83 -2.40 -6.88
C LYS A 405 -46.18 -2.58 -7.54
N GLU A 406 -47.24 -2.50 -6.74
CA GLU A 406 -48.61 -2.67 -7.19
C GLU A 406 -49.24 -1.32 -7.56
N PHE A 407 -49.88 -1.30 -8.73
CA PHE A 407 -50.62 -0.16 -9.25
C PHE A 407 -52.09 -0.51 -9.43
N ARG A 408 -52.97 0.35 -8.90
CA ARG A 408 -54.42 0.24 -9.07
C ARG A 408 -54.80 0.71 -10.46
N VAL A 409 -55.52 -0.13 -11.22
CA VAL A 409 -55.95 0.26 -12.57
C VAL A 409 -57.36 0.86 -12.51
N LYS A 410 -57.49 2.14 -12.85
CA LYS A 410 -58.77 2.86 -12.90
C LYS A 410 -59.22 3.10 -14.36
N PRO A 411 -60.54 3.22 -14.60
CA PRO A 411 -61.02 3.69 -15.90
C PRO A 411 -60.61 5.17 -16.09
N LEU A 412 -60.47 5.59 -17.35
CA LEU A 412 -60.25 7.00 -17.67
C LEU A 412 -61.41 7.85 -17.12
N PRO A 413 -61.12 9.01 -16.48
CA PRO A 413 -62.17 9.90 -15.99
C PRO A 413 -63.13 10.30 -17.12
N PRO A 414 -64.43 10.49 -16.82
CA PRO A 414 -65.37 10.93 -17.83
C PRO A 414 -65.07 12.38 -18.22
N PRO A 415 -65.04 12.72 -19.53
CA PRO A 415 -64.88 14.10 -19.97
C PRO A 415 -66.19 14.89 -19.80
N LEU A 416 -66.09 16.21 -19.91
CA LEU A 416 -67.23 17.11 -19.96
C LEU A 416 -67.40 17.67 -21.36
N ALA A 417 -68.66 17.86 -21.77
CA ALA A 417 -68.98 18.51 -23.03
C ALA A 417 -68.73 20.02 -22.92
N LYS A 418 -68.03 20.58 -23.91
CA LYS A 418 -67.71 22.00 -24.04
C LYS A 418 -68.07 22.48 -25.44
N LEU A 419 -68.46 23.75 -25.59
CA LEU A 419 -68.63 24.37 -26.90
C LEU A 419 -67.40 25.17 -27.29
N GLU A 420 -66.83 24.90 -28.46
CA GLU A 420 -65.74 25.69 -29.01
C GLU A 420 -66.32 26.90 -29.75
N TYR A 421 -66.02 28.12 -29.27
CA TYR A 421 -66.44 29.38 -29.90
C TYR A 421 -65.23 30.26 -30.20
N THR A 422 -65.40 31.23 -31.10
CA THR A 422 -64.34 32.17 -31.48
C THR A 422 -64.51 33.51 -30.77
N ASN A 423 -63.49 33.92 -30.01
CA ASN A 423 -63.40 35.22 -29.37
C ASN A 423 -62.16 35.96 -29.89
N LYS A 424 -62.34 37.08 -30.60
CA LYS A 424 -61.25 37.90 -31.16
C LYS A 424 -60.18 37.09 -31.94
N GLY A 425 -60.63 36.10 -32.72
CA GLY A 425 -59.75 35.22 -33.52
C GLY A 425 -59.14 34.03 -32.75
N MET A 426 -59.33 33.93 -31.44
CA MET A 426 -58.91 32.78 -30.62
C MET A 426 -60.08 31.83 -30.34
N LYS A 427 -59.79 30.53 -30.28
CA LYS A 427 -60.76 29.49 -29.92
C LYS A 427 -60.83 29.32 -28.41
N GLU A 428 -61.99 29.58 -27.83
CA GLU A 428 -62.29 29.39 -26.40
C GLU A 428 -63.32 28.26 -26.22
N LYS A 429 -63.36 27.68 -25.01
CA LYS A 429 -64.21 26.55 -24.67
C LYS A 429 -65.19 26.93 -23.58
N TYR A 430 -66.47 26.95 -23.92
CA TYR A 430 -67.55 27.20 -22.99
C TYR A 430 -67.95 25.91 -22.25
N LYS A 431 -67.89 25.94 -20.92
CA LYS A 431 -68.13 24.79 -20.02
C LYS A 431 -69.45 24.86 -19.23
N GLY A 432 -70.34 25.80 -19.56
CA GLY A 432 -71.61 25.95 -18.85
C GLY A 432 -71.53 26.88 -17.63
N GLY A 433 -72.67 27.06 -16.96
CA GLY A 433 -72.78 27.75 -15.67
C GLY A 433 -72.75 29.28 -15.71
N THR A 434 -72.25 29.90 -16.78
CA THR A 434 -72.24 31.36 -16.95
C THR A 434 -72.97 31.77 -18.23
N PRO A 435 -73.75 32.86 -18.25
CA PRO A 435 -74.38 33.28 -19.48
C PRO A 435 -73.37 33.70 -20.57
N ILE A 436 -73.54 33.16 -21.78
CA ILE A 436 -72.71 33.46 -22.95
C ILE A 436 -73.42 34.43 -23.90
N SER A 437 -72.67 35.31 -24.56
CA SER A 437 -73.23 36.26 -25.51
C SER A 437 -73.72 35.53 -26.77
N LYS A 438 -74.81 36.03 -27.38
CA LYS A 438 -75.30 35.50 -28.64
C LYS A 438 -74.25 35.59 -29.76
N ALA A 439 -73.42 36.64 -29.76
CA ALA A 439 -72.37 36.83 -30.75
C ALA A 439 -71.36 35.66 -30.74
N PHE A 440 -70.98 35.16 -29.56
CA PHE A 440 -70.09 34.01 -29.44
C PHE A 440 -70.80 32.70 -29.81
N LEU A 441 -72.06 32.54 -29.44
CA LEU A 441 -72.82 31.33 -29.78
C LEU A 441 -72.97 31.10 -31.28
N VAL A 442 -73.14 32.15 -32.08
CA VAL A 442 -73.23 32.02 -33.55
C VAL A 442 -71.91 31.57 -34.17
N THR A 443 -70.77 31.74 -33.49
CA THR A 443 -69.45 31.25 -33.94
C THR A 443 -69.17 29.80 -33.56
N VAL A 444 -70.05 29.14 -32.79
CA VAL A 444 -69.84 27.76 -32.37
C VAL A 444 -69.97 26.82 -33.57
N GLU A 445 -68.91 26.06 -33.82
CA GLU A 445 -68.89 25.08 -34.91
C GLU A 445 -69.04 23.63 -34.44
N ARG A 446 -68.53 23.33 -33.24
CA ARG A 446 -68.45 21.96 -32.72
C ARG A 446 -68.61 21.87 -31.20
N VAL A 447 -69.03 20.70 -30.76
CA VAL A 447 -69.00 20.22 -29.38
C VAL A 447 -67.71 19.43 -29.18
N VAL A 448 -66.96 19.75 -28.13
CA VAL A 448 -65.72 19.07 -27.76
C VAL A 448 -65.92 18.33 -26.43
N ALA A 449 -65.31 17.17 -26.26
CA ALA A 449 -65.28 16.44 -24.99
C ALA A 449 -63.87 16.48 -24.41
N GLU A 450 -63.72 17.10 -23.24
CA GLU A 450 -62.42 17.24 -22.58
C GLU A 450 -62.53 17.08 -21.07
N LEU A 451 -61.44 16.64 -20.45
CA LEU A 451 -61.30 16.70 -19.00
C LEU A 451 -61.22 18.16 -18.55
N ASP A 452 -61.72 18.45 -17.36
CA ASP A 452 -61.51 19.74 -16.70
C ASP A 452 -60.15 19.82 -16.00
N ASP A 453 -59.56 18.67 -15.71
CA ASP A 453 -58.28 18.54 -15.04
C ASP A 453 -57.12 18.47 -16.06
N ALA A 454 -56.02 19.17 -15.76
CA ALA A 454 -54.89 19.39 -16.66
C ALA A 454 -53.83 18.28 -16.61
N ASP A 455 -53.90 17.37 -15.64
CA ASP A 455 -52.86 16.37 -15.41
C ASP A 455 -52.85 15.23 -16.44
N LEU A 456 -53.93 15.09 -17.22
CA LEU A 456 -54.10 14.03 -18.23
C LEU A 456 -54.38 14.63 -19.61
N ASP A 457 -53.41 14.57 -20.51
CA ASP A 457 -53.60 14.89 -21.93
C ASP A 457 -54.29 13.72 -22.67
N VAL A 458 -55.62 13.66 -22.52
CA VAL A 458 -56.46 12.62 -23.11
C VAL A 458 -57.42 13.25 -24.12
N LYS A 459 -57.36 12.77 -25.35
CA LYS A 459 -58.26 13.19 -26.44
C LYS A 459 -59.51 12.33 -26.48
N TYR A 460 -60.68 12.96 -26.44
CA TYR A 460 -61.97 12.28 -26.61
C TYR A 460 -62.66 12.76 -27.89
N ASP A 461 -63.15 11.80 -28.67
CA ASP A 461 -63.90 12.07 -29.90
C ASP A 461 -65.39 12.10 -29.60
N VAL A 462 -66.07 13.21 -29.91
CA VAL A 462 -67.55 13.28 -29.87
C VAL A 462 -68.12 12.54 -31.09
N LYS A 463 -69.04 11.61 -30.86
CA LYS A 463 -69.68 10.79 -31.88
C LYS A 463 -71.09 11.27 -32.24
N SER A 464 -71.82 11.80 -31.26
CA SER A 464 -73.13 12.43 -31.49
C SER A 464 -73.52 13.30 -30.32
N PHE A 465 -74.46 14.22 -30.54
CA PHE A 465 -75.09 15.01 -29.49
C PHE A 465 -76.49 15.45 -29.94
N GLN A 466 -77.28 15.94 -28.98
CA GLN A 466 -78.60 16.50 -29.22
C GLN A 466 -78.64 17.94 -28.71
N LEU A 467 -79.37 18.79 -29.42
CA LEU A 467 -79.66 20.15 -29.00
C LEU A 467 -81.14 20.22 -28.64
N SER A 468 -81.43 20.53 -27.39
CA SER A 468 -82.78 20.64 -26.83
C SER A 468 -83.03 22.08 -26.38
N TYR A 469 -84.14 22.66 -26.83
CA TYR A 469 -84.58 23.99 -26.38
C TYR A 469 -86.10 24.04 -26.30
N PHE A 470 -86.62 24.97 -25.50
CA PHE A 470 -88.05 25.21 -25.38
C PHE A 470 -88.46 26.38 -26.29
N ASP A 471 -89.46 26.15 -27.14
CA ASP A 471 -90.05 27.19 -27.98
C ASP A 471 -90.91 28.18 -27.16
N SER A 472 -91.50 29.17 -27.84
CA SER A 472 -92.36 30.16 -27.18
C SER A 472 -93.70 29.58 -26.68
N MET A 473 -94.07 28.38 -27.13
CA MET A 473 -95.28 27.64 -26.73
C MET A 473 -94.99 26.60 -25.63
N GLY A 474 -93.74 26.47 -25.18
CA GLY A 474 -93.33 25.53 -24.15
C GLY A 474 -93.03 24.12 -24.64
N ASN A 475 -93.03 23.86 -25.96
CA ASN A 475 -92.68 22.56 -26.51
C ASN A 475 -91.15 22.37 -26.48
N ASN A 476 -90.70 21.17 -26.10
CA ASN A 476 -89.29 20.80 -26.17
C ASN A 476 -88.95 20.31 -27.57
N ILE A 477 -88.13 21.07 -28.30
CA ILE A 477 -87.65 20.73 -29.63
C ILE A 477 -86.25 20.11 -29.50
N ILE A 478 -86.08 18.91 -30.02
CA ILE A 478 -84.82 18.15 -29.98
C ILE A 478 -84.29 17.96 -31.40
N GLU A 479 -83.09 18.48 -31.67
CA GLU A 479 -82.39 18.33 -32.94
C GLU A 479 -81.11 17.53 -32.75
N MET A 480 -80.97 16.42 -33.49
CA MET A 480 -79.82 15.52 -33.37
C MET A 480 -78.67 15.91 -34.31
N ALA A 481 -77.43 15.70 -33.86
CA ALA A 481 -76.22 15.80 -34.66
C ALA A 481 -75.45 14.48 -34.64
N GLN A 482 -74.93 14.08 -35.81
CA GLN A 482 -73.92 13.03 -35.94
C GLN A 482 -72.54 13.67 -36.07
N GLY A 483 -71.57 13.19 -35.29
CA GLY A 483 -70.24 13.78 -35.15
C GLY A 483 -70.16 14.89 -34.10
N ASP A 484 -69.07 15.63 -34.14
CA ASP A 484 -68.75 16.74 -33.23
C ASP A 484 -69.33 18.09 -33.72
N ARG A 485 -69.70 18.22 -35.00
CA ARG A 485 -70.13 19.49 -35.61
C ARG A 485 -71.63 19.76 -35.47
N LEU A 486 -71.98 21.05 -35.35
CA LEU A 486 -73.36 21.50 -35.37
C LEU A 486 -73.99 21.44 -36.77
N THR A 487 -75.24 20.97 -36.83
CA THR A 487 -76.02 20.96 -38.07
C THR A 487 -76.50 22.36 -38.45
N PRO A 488 -76.83 22.63 -39.72
CA PRO A 488 -77.37 23.93 -40.13
C PRO A 488 -78.63 24.35 -39.35
N LYS A 489 -79.51 23.39 -39.01
CA LYS A 489 -80.70 23.63 -38.18
C LYS A 489 -80.33 24.06 -36.76
N GLN A 490 -79.37 23.40 -36.14
CA GLN A 490 -78.87 23.75 -34.80
C GLN A 490 -78.22 25.15 -34.78
N LYS A 491 -77.47 25.50 -35.83
CA LYS A 491 -76.92 26.85 -35.98
C LYS A 491 -78.01 27.91 -36.14
N ASP A 492 -79.07 27.61 -36.87
CA ASP A 492 -80.23 28.50 -37.01
C ASP A 492 -80.96 28.71 -35.68
N ILE A 493 -81.08 27.66 -34.86
CA ILE A 493 -81.61 27.76 -33.50
C ILE A 493 -80.80 28.78 -32.70
N PHE A 494 -79.46 28.67 -32.66
CA PHE A 494 -78.61 29.66 -31.98
C PHE A 494 -78.79 31.10 -32.48
N LYS A 495 -79.05 31.28 -33.79
CA LYS A 495 -79.36 32.61 -34.36
C LYS A 495 -80.72 33.14 -33.94
N LYS A 496 -81.72 32.28 -33.69
CA LYS A 496 -83.08 32.67 -33.30
C LYS A 496 -83.25 32.86 -31.79
N MET A 497 -82.37 32.29 -30.98
CA MET A 497 -82.48 32.42 -29.53
C MET A 497 -82.36 33.87 -29.03
N VAL A 498 -83.08 34.16 -27.94
CA VAL A 498 -83.21 35.48 -27.31
C VAL A 498 -82.56 35.46 -25.92
N ARG A 499 -82.15 36.63 -25.44
CA ARG A 499 -81.60 36.84 -24.09
C ARG A 499 -82.48 36.22 -23.01
N GLY A 500 -81.87 35.53 -22.04
CA GLY A 500 -82.53 34.90 -20.91
C GLY A 500 -83.05 33.48 -21.16
N LYS A 501 -83.09 33.01 -22.42
CA LYS A 501 -83.42 31.62 -22.75
C LYS A 501 -82.19 30.71 -22.66
N SER A 502 -82.41 29.43 -22.37
CA SER A 502 -81.39 28.39 -22.30
C SER A 502 -81.57 27.36 -23.43
N VAL A 503 -80.44 26.86 -23.93
CA VAL A 503 -80.36 25.65 -24.78
C VAL A 503 -79.59 24.59 -24.01
N PHE A 504 -79.97 23.33 -24.15
CA PHE A 504 -79.28 22.20 -23.56
C PHE A 504 -78.63 21.37 -24.65
N ILE A 505 -77.32 21.14 -24.53
CA ILE A 505 -76.64 20.12 -25.31
C ILE A 505 -76.71 18.82 -24.50
N THR A 506 -77.57 17.91 -24.94
CA THR A 506 -77.90 16.68 -24.22
C THR A 506 -77.40 15.44 -24.97
N ASN A 507 -77.36 14.31 -24.27
CA ASN A 507 -77.01 13.01 -24.85
C ASN A 507 -75.72 13.02 -25.70
N VAL A 508 -74.70 13.75 -25.22
CA VAL A 508 -73.40 13.84 -25.87
C VAL A 508 -72.70 12.51 -25.70
N LYS A 509 -72.47 11.80 -26.80
CA LYS A 509 -71.75 10.53 -26.80
C LYS A 509 -70.31 10.77 -27.22
N SER A 510 -69.35 10.34 -26.41
CA SER A 510 -67.92 10.48 -26.69
C SER A 510 -67.15 9.18 -26.46
N VAL A 511 -66.01 9.03 -27.15
CA VAL A 511 -65.12 7.86 -27.05
C VAL A 511 -63.70 8.35 -26.82
N GLY A 512 -63.03 7.81 -25.79
CA GLY A 512 -61.62 8.08 -25.50
C GLY A 512 -60.67 7.03 -26.12
N PRO A 513 -59.36 7.10 -25.83
CA PRO A 513 -58.37 6.13 -26.32
C PRO A 513 -58.56 4.71 -25.76
N ASP A 514 -59.38 4.57 -24.72
CA ASP A 514 -59.85 3.30 -24.16
C ASP A 514 -60.98 2.64 -24.96
N LYS A 515 -61.47 3.30 -26.02
CA LYS A 515 -62.54 2.82 -26.92
C LYS A 515 -63.89 2.60 -26.22
N VAL A 516 -64.09 3.16 -25.03
CA VAL A 516 -65.36 3.06 -24.29
C VAL A 516 -66.26 4.24 -24.65
N LEU A 517 -67.47 3.94 -25.13
CA LEU A 517 -68.52 4.93 -25.39
C LEU A 517 -69.11 5.43 -24.07
N ARG A 518 -69.08 6.75 -23.86
CA ARG A 518 -69.61 7.42 -22.68
C ARG A 518 -70.68 8.42 -23.07
N THR A 519 -71.78 8.44 -22.33
CA THR A 519 -72.77 9.53 -22.40
C THR A 519 -72.40 10.58 -21.37
N LEU A 520 -72.18 11.82 -21.82
CA LEU A 520 -71.74 12.91 -20.96
C LEU A 520 -72.93 13.63 -20.33
N PRO A 521 -72.73 14.26 -19.16
CA PRO A 521 -73.73 15.15 -18.57
C PRO A 521 -74.17 16.25 -19.55
N PRO A 522 -75.43 16.69 -19.49
CA PRO A 522 -75.92 17.74 -20.36
C PRO A 522 -75.23 19.08 -20.05
N LEU A 523 -74.96 19.86 -21.09
CA LEU A 523 -74.39 21.20 -20.98
C LEU A 523 -75.49 22.25 -21.17
N GLU A 524 -75.73 23.06 -20.13
CA GLU A 524 -76.63 24.22 -20.23
C GLU A 524 -75.92 25.44 -20.83
N VAL A 525 -76.56 26.03 -21.83
CA VAL A 525 -76.11 27.21 -22.55
C VAL A 525 -77.14 28.31 -22.34
N LYS A 526 -76.87 29.23 -21.42
CA LYS A 526 -77.76 30.37 -21.11
C LYS A 526 -77.30 31.62 -21.85
N ILE A 527 -78.22 32.35 -22.45
CA ILE A 527 -77.90 33.50 -23.31
C ILE A 527 -78.02 34.81 -22.55
N LYS A 528 -77.01 35.67 -22.64
CA LYS A 528 -77.00 37.03 -22.06
C LYS A 528 -77.12 38.13 -23.10
#